data_AF-A0A8C3MFS5-F1
#
_entry.id   AF-A0A8C3MFS5-F1
#
_cell.length_a   1.000
_cell.length_b   1.000
_cell.length_c   1.000
_cell.angle_alpha   90.00
_cell.angle_beta   90.00
_cell.angle_gamma   90.00
#
_symmetry.space_group_name_H-M   'P 1'
#
loop_
_entity.id
_entity.type
_entity.pdbx_description
1 polymer ?
#
loop_
_entity_poly.entity_id
_entity_poly.type
_entity_poly.pdbx_seq_one_letter_code
_entity_poly.pdbx_strand_id
1 'polypeptide(L)'
;MSAPQEDERLVLLESLATALLRVRPDKWAKFVASEETSVMLDKFFKQPELLELVLVLTPAGQLQPTTSFPPALKGKGIYCVKKKGENVTGENCRSTLLVGDMGASPVEQLITVLPVSQVVTPLLLSQDEGANWPRIVVEDVVRHTQQLQNKMFMMTGKIQGKPLLPLPEHLVSWEDSDGTVLHSIETVIIEWFQQVEEIFGQDPAQQLLEGLHPVPRVEFDFWQTRVTSLECISEQLVTPQVTVLAKALEKADSCYWPSLQNMFRAVSGGEVP
;
A
#
# COMPACT_ATOMS: atom_id res chain seq x y z
N MET A 1 -17.54 -43.83 -24.19
CA MET A 1 -16.23 -43.22 -23.86
C MET A 1 -16.53 -41.81 -23.38
N SER A 2 -16.43 -41.58 -22.07
CA SER A 2 -16.56 -40.23 -21.52
C SER A 2 -15.41 -39.39 -22.07
N ALA A 3 -15.69 -38.17 -22.54
CA ALA A 3 -14.64 -37.20 -22.82
C ALA A 3 -13.75 -37.06 -21.56
N PRO A 4 -12.44 -36.80 -21.70
CA PRO A 4 -11.61 -36.47 -20.55
C PRO A 4 -12.23 -35.25 -19.89
N GLN A 5 -12.69 -35.41 -18.64
CA GLN A 5 -13.27 -34.33 -17.87
C GLN A 5 -12.16 -33.31 -17.63
N GLU A 6 -12.29 -32.13 -18.21
CA GLU A 6 -11.33 -31.05 -18.00
C GLU A 6 -11.24 -30.72 -16.51
N ASP A 7 -10.01 -30.57 -16.00
CA ASP A 7 -9.80 -30.24 -14.60
C ASP A 7 -10.25 -28.80 -14.34
N GLU A 8 -11.44 -28.65 -13.74
CA GLU A 8 -12.05 -27.36 -13.38
C GLU A 8 -11.09 -26.44 -12.59
N ARG A 9 -10.13 -27.00 -11.85
CA ARG A 9 -9.12 -26.23 -11.12
C ARG A 9 -8.17 -25.54 -12.09
N LEU A 10 -7.73 -26.24 -13.13
CA LEU A 10 -6.88 -25.68 -14.18
C LEU A 10 -7.67 -24.70 -15.06
N VAL A 11 -8.93 -25.00 -15.36
CA VAL A 11 -9.83 -24.08 -16.10
C VAL A 11 -9.99 -22.76 -15.35
N LEU A 12 -10.17 -22.80 -14.03
CA LEU A 12 -10.22 -21.59 -13.19
C LEU A 12 -8.91 -20.80 -13.29
N LEU A 13 -7.76 -21.45 -13.07
CA LEU A 13 -6.46 -20.77 -13.13
C LEU A 13 -6.16 -20.20 -14.53
N GLU A 14 -6.52 -20.91 -15.60
CA GLU A 14 -6.39 -20.43 -16.98
C GLU A 14 -7.22 -19.18 -17.19
N SER A 15 -8.48 -19.20 -16.79
CA SER A 15 -9.39 -18.07 -16.95
C SER A 15 -8.86 -16.81 -16.24
N LEU A 16 -8.28 -16.97 -15.04
CA LEU A 16 -7.67 -15.88 -14.28
C LEU A 16 -6.39 -15.38 -14.96
N ALA A 17 -5.52 -16.28 -15.40
CA ALA A 17 -4.28 -15.93 -16.08
C ALA A 17 -4.55 -15.19 -17.41
N THR A 18 -5.57 -15.60 -18.15
CA THR A 18 -5.97 -14.91 -19.38
C THR A 18 -6.62 -13.56 -19.10
N ALA A 19 -7.55 -13.48 -18.14
CA ALA A 19 -8.27 -12.24 -17.85
C ALA A 19 -7.37 -11.16 -17.21
N LEU A 20 -6.56 -11.54 -16.22
CA LEU A 20 -5.82 -10.60 -15.37
C LEU A 20 -4.37 -10.39 -15.84
N LEU A 21 -3.71 -11.45 -16.32
CA LEU A 21 -2.32 -11.40 -16.79
C LEU A 21 -2.18 -11.35 -18.31
N ARG A 22 -3.28 -11.46 -19.07
CA ARG A 22 -3.28 -11.49 -20.54
C ARG A 22 -2.37 -12.58 -21.11
N VAL A 23 -2.30 -13.72 -20.42
CA VAL A 23 -1.50 -14.86 -20.85
C VAL A 23 -2.13 -15.48 -22.10
N ARG A 24 -1.28 -15.70 -23.12
CA ARG A 24 -1.70 -16.35 -24.37
C ARG A 24 -1.82 -17.87 -24.19
N PRO A 25 -2.71 -18.54 -24.95
CA PRO A 25 -2.90 -19.99 -24.86
C PRO A 25 -1.62 -20.82 -25.05
N ASP A 26 -0.72 -20.38 -25.95
CA ASP A 26 0.57 -21.06 -26.20
C ASP A 26 1.48 -21.06 -24.98
N LYS A 27 1.42 -20.00 -24.17
CA LYS A 27 2.21 -19.86 -22.95
C LYS A 27 1.59 -20.62 -21.78
N TRP A 28 0.26 -20.62 -21.70
CA TRP A 28 -0.49 -21.42 -20.73
C TRP A 28 -0.25 -22.93 -20.94
N ALA A 29 -0.33 -23.40 -22.18
CA ALA A 29 -0.08 -24.81 -22.51
C ALA A 29 1.35 -25.25 -22.10
N LYS A 30 2.36 -24.39 -22.31
CA LYS A 30 3.74 -24.65 -21.85
C LYS A 30 3.86 -24.67 -20.32
N PHE A 31 3.13 -23.79 -19.64
CA PHE A 31 3.09 -23.75 -18.18
C PHE A 31 2.50 -25.04 -17.60
N VAL A 32 1.35 -25.48 -18.09
CA VAL A 32 0.69 -26.72 -17.62
C VAL A 32 1.48 -27.98 -18.01
N ALA A 33 2.19 -27.97 -19.15
CA ALA A 33 3.03 -29.08 -19.57
C ALA A 33 4.32 -29.26 -18.74
N SER A 34 4.69 -28.29 -17.90
CA SER A 34 5.84 -28.39 -17.01
C SER A 34 5.56 -29.34 -15.85
N GLU A 35 6.41 -30.36 -15.68
CA GLU A 35 6.32 -31.31 -14.57
C GLU A 35 6.47 -30.62 -13.21
N GLU A 36 7.40 -29.68 -13.08
CA GLU A 36 7.60 -28.88 -11.86
C GLU A 36 6.34 -28.09 -11.49
N THR A 37 5.67 -27.51 -12.49
CA THR A 37 4.42 -26.77 -12.30
C THR A 37 3.30 -27.71 -11.86
N SER A 38 3.16 -28.86 -12.52
CA SER A 38 2.16 -29.87 -12.17
C SER A 38 2.31 -30.36 -10.73
N VAL A 39 3.54 -30.68 -10.30
CA VAL A 39 3.85 -31.09 -8.93
C VAL A 39 3.48 -29.99 -7.92
N MET A 40 3.78 -28.72 -8.23
CA MET A 40 3.46 -27.61 -7.33
C MET A 40 1.95 -27.36 -7.21
N LEU A 41 1.22 -27.39 -8.33
CA LEU A 41 -0.22 -27.24 -8.34
C LEU A 41 -0.90 -28.39 -7.59
N ASP A 42 -0.46 -29.63 -7.81
CA ASP A 42 -0.97 -30.79 -7.10
C ASP A 42 -0.74 -30.69 -5.58
N LYS A 43 0.46 -30.22 -5.19
CA LYS A 43 0.79 -29.95 -3.79
C LYS A 43 -0.16 -28.91 -3.19
N PHE A 44 -0.38 -27.79 -3.87
CA PHE A 44 -1.34 -26.76 -3.43
C PHE A 44 -2.75 -27.32 -3.30
N PHE A 45 -3.24 -28.09 -4.27
CA PHE A 45 -4.61 -28.60 -4.22
C PHE A 45 -4.80 -29.68 -3.14
N LYS A 46 -3.80 -30.53 -2.87
CA LYS A 46 -3.94 -31.69 -1.97
C LYS A 46 -3.43 -31.48 -0.55
N GLN A 47 -2.63 -30.46 -0.27
CA GLN A 47 -2.12 -30.17 1.07
C GLN A 47 -2.98 -29.09 1.75
N PRO A 48 -3.76 -29.42 2.80
CA PRO A 48 -4.58 -28.46 3.53
C PRO A 48 -3.79 -27.29 4.10
N GLU A 49 -2.54 -27.51 4.50
CA GLU A 49 -1.67 -26.52 5.15
C GLU A 49 -1.07 -25.52 4.15
N LEU A 50 -1.05 -25.87 2.85
CA LEU A 50 -0.54 -25.00 1.81
C LEU A 50 -1.65 -24.06 1.35
N LEU A 51 -1.75 -22.90 2.01
CA LEU A 51 -2.85 -21.97 1.83
C LEU A 51 -2.71 -21.06 0.61
N GLU A 52 -1.50 -20.84 0.12
CA GLU A 52 -1.19 -19.80 -0.85
C GLU A 52 -0.63 -20.39 -2.14
N LEU A 53 -1.18 -19.94 -3.26
CA LEU A 53 -0.61 -20.11 -4.60
C LEU A 53 -0.55 -18.75 -5.27
N VAL A 54 0.61 -18.39 -5.80
CA VAL A 54 0.83 -17.16 -6.55
C VAL A 54 1.37 -17.52 -7.92
N LEU A 55 0.76 -16.98 -8.97
CA LEU A 55 1.25 -17.09 -10.34
C LEU A 55 1.82 -15.74 -10.75
N VAL A 56 3.13 -15.69 -11.01
CA VAL A 56 3.84 -14.46 -11.38
C VAL A 56 4.22 -14.51 -12.85
N LEU A 57 4.08 -13.37 -13.53
CA LEU A 57 4.61 -13.20 -14.88
C LEU A 57 6.08 -12.73 -14.80
N THR A 58 6.99 -13.54 -15.37
CA THR A 58 8.40 -13.14 -15.48
C THR A 58 8.58 -12.03 -16.52
N PRO A 59 9.72 -11.29 -16.52
CA PRO A 59 10.01 -10.31 -17.57
C PRO A 59 10.03 -10.89 -18.99
N ALA A 60 10.31 -12.19 -19.15
CA ALA A 60 10.20 -12.92 -20.42
C ALA A 60 8.75 -13.24 -20.81
N GLY A 61 7.79 -12.84 -19.98
CA GLY A 61 6.36 -13.10 -20.13
C GLY A 61 6.00 -14.57 -19.92
N GLN A 62 6.76 -15.33 -19.14
CA GLN A 62 6.43 -16.71 -18.79
C GLN A 62 5.71 -16.73 -17.43
N LEU A 63 4.78 -17.66 -17.24
CA LEU A 63 4.15 -17.90 -15.95
C LEU A 63 5.04 -18.78 -15.08
N GLN A 64 5.14 -18.44 -13.80
CA GLN A 64 5.82 -19.25 -12.81
C GLN A 64 4.93 -19.36 -11.55
N PRO A 65 4.72 -20.57 -11.01
CA PRO A 65 3.98 -20.74 -9.77
C PRO A 65 4.92 -20.61 -8.55
N THR A 66 4.42 -20.02 -7.47
CA THR A 66 5.06 -20.02 -6.15
C THR A 66 4.02 -20.30 -5.07
N THR A 67 4.46 -20.85 -3.94
CA THR A 67 3.59 -21.24 -2.81
C THR A 67 3.64 -20.25 -1.65
N SER A 68 4.17 -19.06 -1.91
CA SER A 68 4.24 -17.94 -0.99
C SER A 68 4.27 -16.65 -1.80
N PHE A 69 3.85 -15.56 -1.17
CA PHE A 69 4.03 -14.22 -1.73
C PHE A 69 5.53 -13.89 -1.84
N PRO A 70 6.05 -13.57 -3.05
CA PRO A 70 7.44 -13.21 -3.20
C PRO A 70 7.71 -11.83 -2.58
N PRO A 71 8.90 -11.59 -2.00
CA PRO A 71 9.23 -10.31 -1.36
C PRO A 71 9.32 -9.15 -2.35
N ALA A 72 9.55 -9.44 -3.64
CA ALA A 72 9.57 -8.45 -4.70
C ALA A 72 8.93 -9.01 -5.96
N LEU A 73 8.01 -8.24 -6.55
CA LEU A 73 7.33 -8.56 -7.80
C LEU A 73 7.88 -7.65 -8.89
N LYS A 74 8.48 -8.25 -9.93
CA LYS A 74 8.96 -7.51 -11.11
C LYS A 74 7.86 -7.23 -12.13
N GLY A 75 6.64 -7.69 -11.87
CA GLY A 75 5.51 -7.64 -12.80
C GLY A 75 4.19 -7.94 -12.10
N LYS A 76 3.16 -8.20 -12.90
CA LYS A 76 1.85 -8.60 -12.38
C LYS A 76 1.84 -10.06 -11.95
N GLY A 77 1.06 -10.36 -10.93
CA GLY A 77 0.74 -11.71 -10.53
C GLY A 77 -0.73 -11.86 -10.20
N ILE A 78 -1.16 -13.10 -10.03
CA ILE A 78 -2.45 -13.43 -9.42
C ILE A 78 -2.20 -14.37 -8.25
N TYR A 79 -3.02 -14.25 -7.21
CA TYR A 79 -2.98 -15.17 -6.08
C TYR A 79 -4.29 -15.94 -5.95
N CYS A 80 -4.18 -17.14 -5.40
CA CYS A 80 -5.26 -17.99 -4.93
C CYS A 80 -4.94 -18.37 -3.50
N VAL A 81 -5.76 -17.91 -2.56
CA VAL A 81 -5.63 -18.20 -1.12
C VAL A 81 -6.80 -19.05 -0.68
N LYS A 82 -6.55 -20.17 -0.01
CA LYS A 82 -7.62 -21.00 0.55
C LYS A 82 -8.27 -20.28 1.73
N LYS A 83 -9.60 -20.15 1.72
CA LYS A 83 -10.37 -19.58 2.83
C LYS A 83 -10.27 -20.41 4.11
N LYS A 84 -10.05 -21.72 3.96
CA LYS A 84 -9.90 -22.70 5.03
C LYS A 84 -8.81 -23.69 4.65
N GLY A 85 -8.16 -24.30 5.63
CA GLY A 85 -7.18 -25.37 5.40
C GLY A 85 -7.86 -26.66 4.95
N GLU A 86 -8.21 -26.74 3.66
CA GLU A 86 -8.87 -27.89 3.06
C GLU A 86 -8.31 -28.20 1.66
N ASN A 87 -8.68 -29.37 1.14
CA ASN A 87 -8.28 -29.78 -0.20
C ASN A 87 -9.15 -29.08 -1.25
N VAL A 88 -8.51 -28.67 -2.35
CA VAL A 88 -9.17 -28.00 -3.47
C VAL A 88 -9.47 -29.04 -4.55
N THR A 89 -10.75 -29.28 -4.78
CA THR A 89 -11.28 -30.19 -5.78
C THR A 89 -11.91 -29.40 -6.93
N GLY A 90 -12.22 -30.08 -8.04
CA GLY A 90 -12.92 -29.43 -9.17
C GLY A 90 -14.30 -28.88 -8.79
N GLU A 91 -14.96 -29.46 -7.78
CA GLU A 91 -16.29 -29.04 -7.34
C GLU A 91 -16.26 -27.83 -6.40
N ASN A 92 -15.18 -27.65 -5.62
CA ASN A 92 -15.12 -26.64 -4.56
C ASN A 92 -14.21 -25.44 -4.90
N CYS A 93 -13.37 -25.50 -5.94
CA CYS A 93 -12.32 -24.51 -6.18
C CYS A 93 -12.83 -23.06 -6.27
N ARG A 94 -14.04 -22.84 -6.80
CA ARG A 94 -14.63 -21.50 -6.95
C ARG A 94 -15.14 -20.92 -5.62
N SER A 95 -15.55 -21.76 -4.67
CA SER A 95 -16.08 -21.32 -3.38
C SER A 95 -15.01 -21.26 -2.30
N THR A 96 -13.99 -22.13 -2.37
CA THR A 96 -12.92 -22.26 -1.36
C THR A 96 -11.75 -21.32 -1.56
N LEU A 97 -11.54 -20.80 -2.77
CA LEU A 97 -10.45 -19.87 -3.07
C LEU A 97 -10.89 -18.40 -2.99
N LEU A 98 -10.06 -17.59 -2.33
CA LEU A 98 -9.99 -16.14 -2.51
C LEU A 98 -8.99 -15.86 -3.63
N VAL A 99 -9.44 -15.19 -4.67
CA VAL A 99 -8.62 -14.88 -5.84
C VAL A 99 -8.48 -13.37 -5.97
N GLY A 100 -7.30 -12.93 -6.38
CA GLY A 100 -7.04 -11.51 -6.65
C GLY A 100 -5.78 -11.31 -7.47
N ASP A 101 -5.59 -10.10 -7.98
CA ASP A 101 -4.39 -9.69 -8.68
C ASP A 101 -3.44 -8.92 -7.75
N MET A 102 -2.16 -8.99 -8.09
CA MET A 102 -1.09 -8.25 -7.43
C MET A 102 -0.25 -7.51 -8.47
N GLY A 103 0.10 -6.28 -8.13
CA GLY A 103 0.95 -5.40 -8.90
C GLY A 103 2.39 -5.48 -8.40
N ALA A 104 3.27 -4.73 -9.06
CA ALA A 104 4.68 -4.67 -8.69
C ALA A 104 4.90 -4.00 -7.32
N SER A 105 4.03 -3.05 -6.95
CA SER A 105 4.07 -2.33 -5.67
C SER A 105 2.81 -2.62 -4.85
N PRO A 106 2.90 -3.46 -3.81
CA PRO A 106 1.78 -3.70 -2.89
C PRO A 106 1.31 -2.42 -2.19
N VAL A 107 2.23 -1.50 -1.86
CA VAL A 107 1.90 -0.23 -1.18
C VAL A 107 1.04 0.65 -2.09
N GLU A 108 1.41 0.80 -3.36
CA GLU A 108 0.62 1.59 -4.33
C GLU A 108 -0.77 0.99 -4.57
N GLN A 109 -0.86 -0.34 -4.64
CA GLN A 109 -2.16 -1.02 -4.74
C GLN A 109 -3.03 -0.77 -3.51
N LEU A 110 -2.46 -0.85 -2.30
CA LEU A 110 -3.21 -0.61 -1.07
C LEU A 110 -3.70 0.84 -0.99
N ILE A 111 -2.88 1.83 -1.37
CA ILE A 111 -3.32 3.23 -1.46
C ILE A 111 -4.50 3.38 -2.43
N THR A 112 -4.47 2.66 -3.55
CA THR A 112 -5.52 2.72 -4.58
C THR A 112 -6.82 2.04 -4.13
N VAL A 113 -6.73 0.95 -3.36
CA VAL A 113 -7.88 0.11 -2.98
C VAL A 113 -8.48 0.51 -1.63
N LEU A 114 -7.70 1.11 -0.73
CA LEU A 114 -8.19 1.53 0.58
C LEU A 114 -8.90 2.90 0.68
N PRO A 115 -9.13 3.74 -0.36
CA PRO A 115 -9.75 5.06 -0.18
C PRO A 115 -11.04 4.99 0.65
N VAL A 116 -11.15 5.87 1.65
CA VAL A 116 -12.21 5.75 2.67
C VAL A 116 -13.56 5.96 2.01
N SER A 117 -13.66 7.02 1.21
CA SER A 117 -14.87 7.40 0.49
C SER A 117 -15.35 6.37 -0.55
N GLN A 118 -14.45 5.60 -1.17
CA GLN A 118 -14.79 4.74 -2.30
C GLN A 118 -15.00 3.28 -1.91
N VAL A 119 -14.28 2.78 -0.90
CA VAL A 119 -14.28 1.35 -0.57
C VAL A 119 -14.70 1.12 0.88
N VAL A 120 -14.07 1.79 1.85
CA VAL A 120 -14.31 1.48 3.27
C VAL A 120 -15.68 1.93 3.75
N THR A 121 -16.07 3.17 3.47
CA THR A 121 -17.38 3.69 3.90
C THR A 121 -18.54 2.88 3.29
N PRO A 122 -18.57 2.59 1.97
CA PRO A 122 -19.61 1.73 1.42
C PRO A 122 -19.62 0.32 2.01
N LEU A 123 -18.47 -0.30 2.29
CA LEU A 123 -18.40 -1.63 2.90
C LEU A 123 -18.93 -1.65 4.33
N LEU A 124 -18.65 -0.60 5.12
CA LEU A 124 -19.16 -0.47 6.48
C LEU A 124 -20.65 -0.16 6.51
N LEU A 125 -21.14 0.65 5.55
CA LEU A 125 -22.56 1.02 5.45
C LEU A 125 -23.43 -0.02 4.74
N SER A 126 -22.83 -0.91 3.92
CA SER A 126 -23.54 -1.99 3.22
C SER A 126 -23.68 -3.27 4.05
N GLN A 127 -23.15 -3.31 5.27
CA GLN A 127 -23.46 -4.39 6.21
C GLN A 127 -24.91 -4.25 6.68
N ASP A 128 -25.84 -4.85 5.93
CA ASP A 128 -27.26 -4.76 6.23
C ASP A 128 -27.76 -5.92 7.15
N GLU A 129 -28.68 -5.52 8.02
CA GLU A 129 -29.58 -6.22 8.94
C GLU A 129 -29.03 -7.03 10.14
N GLY A 130 -27.80 -7.55 10.14
CA GLY A 130 -27.31 -8.43 11.22
C GLY A 130 -26.32 -7.82 12.22
N ALA A 131 -25.52 -6.85 11.76
CA ALA A 131 -24.37 -6.33 12.50
C ALA A 131 -24.41 -4.79 12.50
N ASN A 132 -25.32 -4.21 13.30
CA ASN A 132 -25.33 -2.77 13.54
C ASN A 132 -24.12 -2.39 14.39
N TRP A 133 -23.02 -2.01 13.74
CA TRP A 133 -21.88 -1.42 14.42
C TRP A 133 -22.33 -0.07 15.02
N PRO A 134 -22.10 0.18 16.32
CA PRO A 134 -22.36 1.48 16.89
C PRO A 134 -21.61 2.55 16.10
N ARG A 135 -22.22 3.73 15.92
CA ARG A 135 -21.65 4.84 15.16
C ARG A 135 -20.21 5.16 15.56
N ILE A 136 -19.89 5.08 16.85
CA ILE A 136 -18.55 5.35 17.38
C ILE A 136 -17.50 4.36 16.86
N VAL A 137 -17.88 3.12 16.60
CA VAL A 137 -16.97 2.08 16.07
C VAL A 137 -16.75 2.31 14.57
N VAL A 138 -17.80 2.70 13.84
CA VAL A 138 -17.68 3.07 12.42
C VAL A 138 -16.76 4.28 12.26
N GLU A 139 -16.96 5.33 13.07
CA GLU A 139 -16.11 6.52 13.08
C GLU A 139 -14.64 6.18 13.42
N ASP A 140 -14.41 5.23 14.34
CA ASP A 140 -13.07 4.81 14.72
C ASP A 140 -12.37 3.99 13.62
N VAL A 141 -13.07 3.05 12.97
CA VAL A 141 -12.53 2.31 11.80
C VAL A 141 -12.19 3.26 10.66
N VAL A 142 -13.05 4.23 10.39
CA VAL A 142 -12.81 5.27 9.37
C VAL A 142 -11.53 6.04 9.72
N ARG A 143 -11.40 6.51 10.96
CA ARG A 143 -10.20 7.22 11.44
C ARG A 143 -8.93 6.39 11.28
N HIS A 144 -8.94 5.13 11.72
CA HIS A 144 -7.78 4.24 11.60
C HIS A 144 -7.43 3.91 10.15
N THR A 145 -8.43 3.82 9.27
CA THR A 145 -8.21 3.64 7.84
C THR A 145 -7.55 4.87 7.23
N GLN A 146 -7.99 6.08 7.58
CA GLN A 146 -7.36 7.33 7.14
C GLN A 146 -5.90 7.41 7.60
N GLN A 147 -5.63 7.10 8.87
CA GLN A 147 -4.25 7.03 9.38
C GLN A 147 -3.39 6.00 8.62
N LEU A 148 -3.97 4.85 8.27
CA LEU A 148 -3.27 3.83 7.50
C LEU A 148 -2.95 4.32 6.07
N GLN A 149 -3.89 4.99 5.41
CA GLN A 149 -3.67 5.59 4.09
C GLN A 149 -2.58 6.64 4.12
N ASN A 150 -2.60 7.55 5.10
CA ASN A 150 -1.57 8.57 5.27
C ASN A 150 -0.18 7.94 5.41
N LYS A 151 -0.06 6.93 6.28
CA LYS A 151 1.20 6.19 6.48
C LYS A 151 1.66 5.47 5.22
N MET A 152 0.75 4.85 4.47
CA MET A 152 1.09 4.21 3.20
C MET A 152 1.53 5.23 2.15
N PHE A 153 0.87 6.39 2.07
CA PHE A 153 1.24 7.48 1.19
C PHE A 153 2.65 8.00 1.49
N MET A 154 2.96 8.25 2.76
CA MET A 154 4.31 8.60 3.21
C MET A 154 5.34 7.51 2.87
N MET A 155 4.98 6.23 3.08
CA MET A 155 5.86 5.10 2.78
C MET A 155 6.18 4.97 1.29
N THR A 156 5.20 5.21 0.40
CA THR A 156 5.45 5.30 -1.05
C THR A 156 6.49 6.36 -1.36
N GLY A 157 6.39 7.53 -0.72
CA GLY A 157 7.39 8.58 -0.84
C GLY A 157 8.79 8.12 -0.41
N LYS A 158 8.90 7.49 0.78
CA LYS A 158 10.16 6.95 1.28
C LYS A 158 10.77 5.90 0.33
N ILE A 159 9.96 5.01 -0.23
CA ILE A 159 10.39 4.00 -1.20
C ILE A 159 10.94 4.65 -2.48
N GLN A 160 10.32 5.75 -2.92
CA GLN A 160 10.75 6.50 -4.10
C GLN A 160 11.90 7.49 -3.82
N GLY A 161 12.35 7.60 -2.55
CA GLY A 161 13.37 8.58 -2.13
C GLY A 161 12.86 10.03 -2.13
N LYS A 162 11.55 10.23 -2.08
CA LYS A 162 10.90 11.56 -2.08
C LYS A 162 9.91 11.63 -0.92
N PRO A 163 10.19 12.35 0.17
CA PRO A 163 9.24 12.47 1.27
C PRO A 163 7.92 13.08 0.78
N LEU A 164 6.80 12.42 1.06
CA LEU A 164 5.46 12.90 0.69
C LEU A 164 4.69 13.31 1.95
N LEU A 165 3.97 14.42 1.88
CA LEU A 165 3.13 14.97 2.94
C LEU A 165 1.66 14.61 2.68
N PRO A 166 1.01 13.77 3.52
CA PRO A 166 -0.39 13.43 3.33
C PRO A 166 -1.28 14.65 3.52
N LEU A 167 -2.42 14.71 2.83
CA LEU A 167 -3.42 15.78 2.98
C LEU A 167 -4.75 15.19 3.42
N PRO A 168 -5.53 15.88 4.28
CA PRO A 168 -6.86 15.41 4.64
C PRO A 168 -7.81 15.33 3.42
N GLU A 169 -8.57 14.24 3.30
CA GLU A 169 -9.51 14.03 2.17
C GLU A 169 -10.59 15.13 2.08
N HIS A 170 -11.00 15.73 3.21
CA HIS A 170 -12.13 16.67 3.29
C HIS A 170 -11.75 18.16 3.32
N LEU A 171 -10.54 18.53 2.88
CA LEU A 171 -10.10 19.93 2.85
C LEU A 171 -11.00 20.89 2.06
N VAL A 172 -11.83 20.36 1.14
CA VAL A 172 -12.70 21.17 0.24
C VAL A 172 -14.06 21.51 0.87
N SER A 173 -14.44 20.89 1.99
CA SER A 173 -15.78 21.02 2.61
C SER A 173 -15.80 21.82 3.92
N TRP A 174 -14.88 22.79 4.06
CA TRP A 174 -14.73 23.61 5.27
C TRP A 174 -15.87 24.57 5.58
N GLU A 175 -16.90 24.65 4.74
CA GLU A 175 -17.99 25.58 4.98
C GLU A 175 -18.99 25.10 6.04
N ASP A 176 -18.97 23.82 6.47
CA ASP A 176 -20.03 23.25 7.34
C ASP A 176 -19.56 22.23 8.42
N SER A 177 -18.26 22.09 8.72
CA SER A 177 -17.78 21.05 9.66
C SER A 177 -16.54 21.46 10.47
N ASP A 178 -16.69 22.44 11.35
CA ASP A 178 -15.56 23.11 12.02
C ASP A 178 -14.72 22.20 12.95
N GLY A 179 -15.31 21.20 13.61
CA GLY A 179 -14.61 20.40 14.63
C GLY A 179 -13.84 19.18 14.11
N THR A 180 -14.47 18.38 13.25
CA THR A 180 -13.89 17.11 12.77
C THR A 180 -12.77 17.34 11.76
N VAL A 181 -12.93 18.34 10.89
CA VAL A 181 -11.92 18.64 9.88
C VAL A 181 -10.70 19.30 10.52
N LEU A 182 -10.88 20.14 11.55
CA LEU A 182 -9.78 20.70 12.33
C LEU A 182 -8.93 19.60 12.96
N HIS A 183 -9.55 18.62 13.61
CA HIS A 183 -8.82 17.51 14.21
C HIS A 183 -8.04 16.67 13.17
N SER A 184 -8.62 16.44 11.99
CA SER A 184 -7.91 15.77 10.89
C SER A 184 -6.70 16.57 10.40
N ILE A 185 -6.82 17.90 10.34
CA ILE A 185 -5.70 18.79 9.99
C ILE A 185 -4.60 18.71 11.04
N GLU A 186 -4.94 18.85 12.32
CA GLU A 186 -3.99 18.79 13.42
C GLU A 186 -3.23 17.46 13.43
N THR A 187 -3.94 16.36 13.20
CA THR A 187 -3.34 15.02 13.06
C THR A 187 -2.30 14.99 11.94
N VAL A 188 -2.64 15.52 10.76
CA VAL A 188 -1.73 15.57 9.62
C VAL A 188 -0.52 16.49 9.89
N ILE A 189 -0.70 17.61 10.58
CA ILE A 189 0.42 18.48 10.97
C ILE A 189 1.40 17.76 11.92
N ILE A 190 0.89 16.98 12.87
CA ILE A 190 1.74 16.15 13.74
C ILE A 190 2.55 15.16 12.91
N GLU A 191 1.91 14.48 11.95
CA GLU A 191 2.59 13.52 11.05
C GLU A 191 3.67 14.20 10.20
N TRP A 192 3.40 15.40 9.67
CA TRP A 192 4.38 16.19 8.92
C TRP A 192 5.58 16.58 9.77
N PHE A 193 5.33 17.03 11.01
CA PHE A 193 6.39 17.40 11.93
C PHE A 193 7.30 16.21 12.25
N GLN A 194 6.72 15.05 12.56
CA GLN A 194 7.48 13.82 12.82
C GLN A 194 8.34 13.41 11.62
N GLN A 195 7.83 13.56 10.39
CA GLN A 195 8.57 13.25 9.18
C GLN A 195 9.74 14.22 8.95
N VAL A 196 9.54 15.50 9.23
CA VAL A 196 10.60 16.52 9.15
C VAL A 196 11.66 16.28 10.23
N GLU A 197 11.27 16.06 11.48
CA GLU A 197 12.17 15.70 12.57
C GLU A 197 12.99 14.44 12.25
N GLU A 198 12.39 13.42 11.65
CA GLU A 198 13.10 12.21 11.23
C GLU A 198 14.22 12.54 10.24
N ILE A 199 13.98 13.41 9.25
CA ILE A 199 15.00 13.84 8.28
C ILE A 199 16.11 14.65 8.98
N PHE A 200 15.74 15.55 9.89
CA PHE A 200 16.70 16.39 10.60
C PHE A 200 17.55 15.60 11.60
N GLY A 201 16.97 14.58 12.23
CA GLY A 201 17.59 13.73 13.24
C GLY A 201 18.51 12.64 12.68
N GLN A 202 18.61 12.46 11.37
CA GLN A 202 19.57 11.54 10.78
C GLN A 202 21.01 12.01 11.02
N ASP A 203 21.85 11.10 11.54
CA ASP A 203 23.26 11.35 11.81
C ASP A 203 24.11 10.83 10.62
N PRO A 204 24.89 11.68 9.94
CA PRO A 204 25.81 11.23 8.88
C PRO A 204 26.85 10.21 9.39
N ALA A 205 27.18 10.23 10.68
CA ALA A 205 28.13 9.32 11.29
C ALA A 205 27.49 7.99 11.75
N GLN A 206 26.19 7.77 11.56
CA GLN A 206 25.50 6.59 12.10
C GLN A 206 26.17 5.28 11.67
N GLN A 207 26.57 5.13 10.40
CA GLN A 207 27.26 3.92 9.93
C GLN A 207 28.62 3.72 10.61
N LEU A 208 29.34 4.81 10.93
CA LEU A 208 30.59 4.72 11.69
C LEU A 208 30.33 4.29 13.14
N LEU A 209 29.28 4.82 13.76
CA LEU A 209 28.87 4.46 15.12
C LEU A 209 28.43 2.99 15.24
N GLU A 210 27.84 2.45 14.17
CA GLU A 210 27.49 1.03 14.04
C GLU A 210 28.70 0.12 13.76
N GLY A 211 29.91 0.67 13.69
CA GLY A 211 31.16 -0.07 13.44
C GLY A 211 31.38 -0.45 11.98
N LEU A 212 30.64 0.15 11.04
CA LEU A 212 30.87 -0.02 9.61
C LEU A 212 32.04 0.87 9.15
N HIS A 213 32.50 0.61 7.92
CA HIS A 213 33.59 1.35 7.28
C HIS A 213 33.10 2.07 6.02
N PRO A 214 32.25 3.11 6.15
CA PRO A 214 31.78 3.87 5.01
C PRO A 214 32.94 4.60 4.31
N VAL A 215 32.84 4.68 2.99
CA VAL A 215 33.75 5.51 2.17
C VAL A 215 33.24 6.95 2.12
N PRO A 216 34.10 7.96 1.84
CA PRO A 216 33.67 9.37 1.80
C PRO A 216 32.47 9.65 0.89
N ARG A 217 32.28 8.85 -0.16
CA ARG A 217 31.11 8.96 -1.05
C ARG A 217 29.77 8.82 -0.32
N VAL A 218 29.70 8.01 0.73
CA VAL A 218 28.49 7.83 1.54
C VAL A 218 28.05 9.14 2.18
N GLU A 219 28.98 9.98 2.63
CA GLU A 219 28.68 11.29 3.20
C GLU A 219 28.11 12.25 2.15
N PHE A 220 28.68 12.25 0.94
CA PHE A 220 28.11 13.03 -0.17
C PHE A 220 26.69 12.58 -0.53
N ASP A 221 26.47 11.27 -0.64
CA ASP A 221 25.16 10.71 -0.95
C ASP A 221 24.14 11.03 0.17
N PHE A 222 24.57 11.02 1.44
CA PHE A 222 23.75 11.44 2.58
C PHE A 222 23.29 12.89 2.46
N TRP A 223 24.22 13.83 2.27
CA TRP A 223 23.87 15.26 2.17
C TRP A 223 23.02 15.55 0.94
N GLN A 224 23.30 14.89 -0.19
CA GLN A 224 22.49 15.01 -1.39
C GLN A 224 21.05 14.52 -1.16
N THR A 225 20.89 13.37 -0.48
CA THR A 225 19.57 12.82 -0.14
C THR A 225 18.80 13.75 0.80
N ARG A 226 19.48 14.31 1.80
CA ARG A 226 18.89 15.26 2.76
C ARG A 226 18.41 16.53 2.07
N VAL A 227 19.23 17.14 1.21
CA VAL A 227 18.86 18.34 0.44
C VAL A 227 17.66 18.05 -0.47
N THR A 228 17.72 16.97 -1.26
CA THR A 228 16.61 16.58 -2.15
C THR A 228 15.31 16.36 -1.39
N SER A 229 15.41 15.77 -0.19
CA SER A 229 14.26 15.54 0.68
C SER A 229 13.64 16.85 1.18
N LEU A 230 14.47 17.80 1.64
CA LEU A 230 14.01 19.10 2.11
C LEU A 230 13.42 19.96 0.99
N GLU A 231 14.01 19.94 -0.21
CA GLU A 231 13.47 20.59 -1.40
C GLU A 231 12.08 20.04 -1.74
N CYS A 232 11.92 18.70 -1.72
CA CYS A 232 10.64 18.06 -1.99
C CYS A 232 9.55 18.44 -0.97
N ILE A 233 9.91 18.57 0.31
CA ILE A 233 8.98 19.04 1.35
C ILE A 233 8.64 20.51 1.13
N SER A 234 9.63 21.36 0.86
CA SER A 234 9.44 22.79 0.60
C SER A 234 8.44 23.03 -0.54
N GLU A 235 8.59 22.30 -1.65
CA GLU A 235 7.67 22.36 -2.80
C GLU A 235 6.24 21.96 -2.43
N GLN A 236 6.05 20.96 -1.56
CA GLN A 236 4.73 20.54 -1.10
C GLN A 236 4.09 21.55 -0.15
N LEU A 237 4.89 22.18 0.73
CA LEU A 237 4.41 23.15 1.70
C LEU A 237 3.87 24.44 1.06
N VAL A 238 4.38 24.82 -0.11
CA VAL A 238 3.89 26.03 -0.84
C VAL A 238 2.65 25.77 -1.70
N THR A 239 2.07 24.57 -1.66
CA THR A 239 0.90 24.25 -2.48
C THR A 239 -0.36 24.99 -2.02
N PRO A 240 -1.33 25.24 -2.93
CA PRO A 240 -2.59 25.91 -2.57
C PRO A 240 -3.38 25.19 -1.48
N GLN A 241 -3.32 23.86 -1.45
CA GLN A 241 -4.00 23.02 -0.45
C GLN A 241 -3.45 23.25 0.97
N VAL A 242 -2.13 23.39 1.10
CA VAL A 242 -1.48 23.73 2.38
C VAL A 242 -1.82 25.17 2.78
N THR A 243 -1.94 26.08 1.82
CA THR A 243 -2.39 27.46 2.11
C THR A 243 -3.82 27.50 2.65
N VAL A 244 -4.71 26.66 2.12
CA VAL A 244 -6.05 26.47 2.71
C VAL A 244 -5.88 25.97 4.13
N LEU A 245 -5.20 24.83 4.33
CA LEU A 245 -4.93 24.21 5.65
C LEU A 245 -4.44 25.22 6.70
N ALA A 246 -3.43 26.01 6.36
CA ALA A 246 -2.87 27.07 7.20
C ALA A 246 -3.92 28.08 7.66
N LYS A 247 -4.82 28.50 6.76
CA LYS A 247 -5.88 29.46 7.08
C LYS A 247 -6.93 28.90 8.04
N ALA A 248 -7.25 27.59 8.03
CA ALA A 248 -8.14 27.07 9.09
C ALA A 248 -7.44 27.04 10.43
N LEU A 249 -6.19 26.60 10.49
CA LEU A 249 -5.45 26.56 11.76
C LEU A 249 -5.37 27.96 12.38
N GLU A 250 -5.11 28.98 11.55
CA GLU A 250 -5.10 30.39 11.97
C GLU A 250 -6.49 30.86 12.41
N LYS A 251 -7.54 30.58 11.61
CA LYS A 251 -8.92 30.99 11.93
C LYS A 251 -9.46 30.33 13.20
N ALA A 252 -9.07 29.08 13.45
CA ALA A 252 -9.48 28.30 14.61
C ALA A 252 -8.63 28.57 15.85
N ASP A 253 -7.61 29.44 15.77
CA ASP A 253 -6.64 29.69 16.84
C ASP A 253 -6.01 28.38 17.40
N SER A 254 -5.67 27.46 16.49
CA SER A 254 -5.13 26.15 16.86
C SER A 254 -3.70 26.26 17.38
N CYS A 255 -3.38 25.47 18.40
CA CYS A 255 -2.03 25.40 18.98
C CYS A 255 -0.98 24.83 18.01
N TYR A 256 -1.40 24.21 16.90
CA TYR A 256 -0.50 23.68 15.87
C TYR A 256 -0.14 24.72 14.80
N TRP A 257 -0.78 25.90 14.79
CA TRP A 257 -0.43 26.98 13.86
C TRP A 257 1.04 27.45 14.00
N PRO A 258 1.56 27.73 15.21
CA PRO A 258 2.98 28.06 15.38
C PRO A 258 3.92 26.91 14.96
N SER A 259 3.54 25.66 15.21
CA SER A 259 4.32 24.48 14.80
C SER A 259 4.47 24.40 13.29
N LEU A 260 3.37 24.66 12.55
CA LEU A 260 3.40 24.73 11.09
C LEU A 260 4.37 25.84 10.63
N GLN A 261 4.27 27.04 11.19
CA GLN A 261 5.18 28.16 10.84
C GLN A 261 6.65 27.83 11.11
N ASN A 262 6.96 27.19 12.24
CA ASN A 262 8.32 26.77 12.58
C ASN A 262 8.83 25.74 11.57
N MET A 263 8.01 24.77 11.19
CA MET A 263 8.36 23.78 10.16
C MET A 263 8.66 24.44 8.80
N PHE A 264 7.88 25.44 8.37
CA PHE A 264 8.18 26.21 7.16
C PHE A 264 9.54 26.91 7.25
N ARG A 265 9.86 27.55 8.39
CA ARG A 265 11.15 28.22 8.58
C ARG A 265 12.30 27.22 8.60
N ALA A 266 12.15 26.10 9.31
CA ALA A 266 13.13 25.03 9.39
C ALA A 266 13.49 24.45 8.03
N VAL A 267 12.46 24.07 7.25
CA VAL A 267 12.64 23.52 5.90
C VAL A 267 13.26 24.56 4.95
N SER A 268 12.86 25.83 5.05
CA SER A 268 13.40 26.90 4.19
C SER A 268 14.83 27.30 4.58
N GLY A 269 15.17 27.22 5.87
CA GLY A 269 16.48 27.59 6.42
C GLY A 269 17.49 26.45 6.47
N GLY A 270 17.04 25.19 6.34
CA GLY A 270 17.88 24.01 6.55
C GLY A 270 18.27 23.78 8.02
N GLU A 271 17.53 24.36 8.96
CA GLU A 271 17.77 24.27 10.41
C GLU A 271 16.65 23.46 11.08
N VAL A 272 16.94 22.83 12.23
CA VAL A 272 15.97 21.99 12.95
C VAL A 272 14.77 22.83 13.43
N PRO A 273 13.51 22.38 13.25
CA PRO A 273 12.31 23.11 13.67
C PRO A 273 12.10 23.24 15.18
#